data_AF-A0A812ZMR8-F1
#
_entry.id   AF-A0A812ZMR8-F1
#
_cell.length_a   1.000
_cell.length_b   1.000
_cell.length_c   1.000
_cell.angle_alpha   90.00
_cell.angle_beta   90.00
_cell.angle_gamma   90.00
#
_symmetry.space_group_name_H-M   'P 1'
#
loop_
_entity.id
_entity.type
_entity.pdbx_description
1 polymer ?
#
loop_
_entity_poly.entity_id
_entity_poly.type
_entity_poly.pdbx_seq_one_letter_code
_entity_poly.pdbx_strand_id
1 'polypeptide(L)'
;MLTADQRFLYLTAIYTEAAIAVVCLLFILCGDPGVIPRTEENCFPLPAEVAEKIRRGESLESMENVDDGDRTFCIRCLVWRPKRQVPMLSSRVASLPRALQLFFRQLPGCKEGSCHHCRTCNRCVRYFDHHCGVFGRCIAGTCCSGNMPFFLLIIFMSFVGTGTTLACLATSLSNRIASLRATTTAVPGG
;
A
#
# COMPACT_ATOMS: atom_id res chain seq x y z
N MET A 1 38.89 -3.35 -5.40
CA MET A 1 38.11 -3.32 -4.14
C MET A 1 37.51 -1.93 -3.98
N LEU A 2 36.41 -1.78 -3.24
CA LEU A 2 35.86 -0.46 -2.92
C LEU A 2 36.82 0.31 -2.00
N THR A 3 36.91 1.63 -2.16
CA THR A 3 37.60 2.49 -1.19
C THR A 3 36.84 2.52 0.14
N ALA A 4 37.48 3.01 1.21
CA ALA A 4 36.81 3.16 2.51
C ALA A 4 35.56 4.05 2.41
N ASP A 5 35.66 5.18 1.68
CA ASP A 5 34.55 6.12 1.49
C ASP A 5 33.42 5.51 0.67
N GLN A 6 33.74 4.81 -0.43
CA GLN A 6 32.75 4.11 -1.24
C GLN A 6 32.01 3.05 -0.42
N ARG A 7 32.75 2.28 0.39
CA ARG A 7 32.15 1.28 1.29
C ARG A 7 31.24 1.94 2.31
N PHE A 8 31.67 3.02 2.95
CA PHE A 8 30.86 3.74 3.93
C PHE A 8 29.58 4.29 3.31
N LEU A 9 29.66 4.89 2.12
CA LEU A 9 28.51 5.41 1.37
C LEU A 9 27.50 4.30 1.05
N TYR A 10 27.93 3.22 0.38
CA TYR A 10 27.03 2.15 -0.02
C TYR A 10 26.39 1.44 1.17
N LEU A 11 27.16 1.15 2.22
CA LEU A 11 26.61 0.52 3.42
C LEU A 11 25.56 1.43 4.08
N THR A 12 25.86 2.72 4.23
CA THR A 12 24.92 3.68 4.81
C THR A 12 23.64 3.77 4.00
N ALA A 13 23.73 3.84 2.67
CA ALA A 13 22.58 3.87 1.78
C ALA A 13 21.73 2.59 1.91
N ILE A 14 22.35 1.41 1.79
CA ILE A 14 21.66 0.11 1.88
C ILE A 14 20.96 -0.06 3.23
N TYR A 15 21.63 0.26 4.34
CA TYR A 15 21.02 0.14 5.67
C TYR A 15 19.89 1.15 5.89
N THR A 16 20.01 2.36 5.33
CA THR A 16 18.95 3.37 5.42
C THR A 16 17.71 2.94 4.62
N GLU A 17 17.91 2.49 3.38
CA GLU A 17 16.84 1.96 2.51
C GLU A 17 16.14 0.76 3.16
N ALA A 18 16.91 -0.17 3.73
CA ALA A 18 16.37 -1.33 4.44
C ALA A 18 15.55 -0.91 5.67
N ALA A 19 16.03 0.05 6.47
CA ALA A 19 15.30 0.57 7.61
C ALA A 19 13.96 1.20 7.19
N ILE A 20 13.96 2.00 6.12
CA ILE A 20 12.73 2.60 5.58
C ILE A 20 11.76 1.50 5.11
N ALA A 21 12.25 0.51 4.38
CA ALA A 21 11.44 -0.61 3.89
C ALA A 21 10.82 -1.42 5.04
N VAL A 22 11.58 -1.68 6.11
CA VAL A 22 11.08 -2.36 7.32
C VAL A 22 9.99 -1.53 7.99
N VAL A 23 10.18 -0.22 8.14
CA VAL A 23 9.16 0.66 8.70
C VAL A 23 7.89 0.63 7.85
N CYS A 24 8.00 0.73 6.52
CA CYS A 24 6.85 0.62 5.62
C CYS A 24 6.14 -0.72 5.78
N LEU A 25 6.89 -1.82 5.84
CA LEU A 25 6.35 -3.15 6.05
C LEU A 25 5.57 -3.24 7.37
N LEU A 26 6.12 -2.71 8.46
CA LEU A 26 5.43 -2.69 9.75
C LEU A 26 4.11 -1.93 9.67
N PHE A 27 4.06 -0.78 9.00
CA PHE A 27 2.81 -0.05 8.80
C PHE A 27 1.81 -0.79 7.91
N ILE A 28 2.26 -1.53 6.90
CA ILE A 28 1.37 -2.39 6.08
C ILE A 28 0.82 -3.56 6.91
N LEU A 29 1.65 -4.18 7.74
CA LEU A 29 1.29 -5.38 8.50
C LEU A 29 0.46 -5.08 9.74
N CYS A 30 0.73 -3.97 10.42
CA CYS A 30 0.09 -3.60 11.68
C CYS A 30 -0.97 -2.50 11.54
N GLY A 31 -0.95 -1.74 10.44
CA GLY A 31 -1.92 -0.67 10.19
C GLY A 31 -3.31 -1.22 9.86
N ASP A 32 -4.34 -0.52 10.31
CA ASP A 32 -5.72 -0.79 9.89
C ASP A 32 -5.89 -0.32 8.43
N PRO A 33 -6.23 -1.21 7.48
CA PRO A 33 -6.53 -0.82 6.11
C PRO A 33 -7.85 -0.02 5.98
N GLY A 34 -8.56 0.25 7.08
CA GLY A 34 -9.86 0.91 7.08
C GLY A 34 -10.99 -0.11 7.12
N VAL A 35 -10.86 -1.13 7.96
CA VAL A 35 -11.92 -2.10 8.20
C VAL A 35 -13.17 -1.37 8.71
N ILE A 36 -14.34 -1.71 8.17
CA ILE A 36 -15.62 -1.23 8.69
C ILE A 36 -15.99 -2.11 9.89
N PRO A 37 -15.98 -1.58 11.12
CA PRO A 37 -16.27 -2.37 12.31
C PRO A 37 -17.76 -2.69 12.38
N ARG A 38 -18.09 -3.83 13.01
CA ARG A 38 -19.46 -4.17 13.39
C ARG A 38 -19.84 -3.39 14.64
N THR A 39 -20.37 -2.19 14.45
CA THR A 39 -20.94 -1.35 15.51
C THR A 39 -22.46 -1.31 15.34
N GLU A 40 -23.19 -0.88 16.37
CA GLU A 40 -24.64 -0.71 16.27
C GLU A 40 -25.01 0.21 15.10
N GLU A 41 -24.29 1.32 14.92
CA GLU A 41 -24.46 2.27 13.83
C GLU A 41 -24.25 1.65 12.43
N ASN A 42 -23.28 0.73 12.29
CA ASN A 42 -23.03 0.08 11.01
C ASN A 42 -23.95 -1.13 10.81
N CYS A 43 -24.45 -1.76 11.86
CA CYS A 43 -25.28 -2.96 11.73
C CYS A 43 -26.78 -2.63 11.63
N PHE A 44 -27.21 -1.48 12.16
CA PHE A 44 -28.63 -1.13 12.29
C PHE A 44 -29.00 0.20 11.62
N PRO A 45 -30.27 0.37 11.21
CA PRO A 45 -31.31 -0.67 11.17
C PRO A 45 -31.01 -1.72 10.10
N LEU A 46 -31.41 -2.98 10.33
CA LEU A 46 -31.32 -4.00 9.28
C LEU A 46 -32.33 -3.67 8.17
N PRO A 47 -31.96 -3.85 6.89
CA PRO A 47 -32.95 -3.85 5.82
C PRO A 47 -34.08 -4.86 6.10
N ALA A 48 -35.33 -4.47 5.83
CA ALA A 48 -36.50 -5.30 6.15
C ALA A 48 -36.43 -6.70 5.52
N GLU A 49 -35.95 -6.78 4.28
CA GLU A 49 -35.76 -8.02 3.53
C GLU A 49 -34.75 -8.97 4.20
N VAL A 50 -33.65 -8.41 4.70
CA VAL A 50 -32.61 -9.16 5.40
C VAL A 50 -33.11 -9.61 6.78
N ALA A 51 -33.78 -8.71 7.51
CA ALA A 51 -34.36 -9.02 8.81
C ALA A 51 -35.38 -10.16 8.72
N GLU A 52 -36.25 -10.15 7.70
CA GLU A 52 -37.26 -11.19 7.52
C GLU A 52 -36.66 -12.55 7.21
N LYS A 53 -35.65 -12.62 6.32
CA LYS A 53 -34.96 -13.87 6.02
C LYS A 53 -34.23 -14.45 7.22
N ILE A 54 -33.55 -13.59 8.00
CA ILE A 54 -32.91 -14.01 9.25
C ILE A 54 -33.97 -14.55 10.23
N ARG A 55 -35.13 -13.88 10.37
CA ARG A 55 -36.22 -14.36 11.23
C ARG A 55 -36.75 -15.73 10.81
N ARG A 56 -36.80 -16.02 9.51
CA ARG A 56 -37.23 -17.32 8.95
C ARG A 56 -36.15 -18.41 8.98
N GLY A 57 -34.92 -18.07 9.37
CA GLY A 57 -33.79 -18.99 9.31
C GLY A 57 -33.32 -19.30 7.88
N GLU A 58 -33.64 -18.44 6.91
CA GLU A 58 -33.25 -18.61 5.51
C GLU A 58 -31.81 -18.11 5.26
N SER A 59 -31.12 -18.74 4.30
CA SER A 59 -29.78 -18.30 3.89
C SER A 59 -29.82 -16.97 3.14
N LEU A 60 -28.81 -16.13 3.39
CA LEU A 60 -28.59 -14.87 2.68
C LEU A 60 -27.69 -15.01 1.44
N GLU A 61 -27.14 -16.20 1.17
CA GLU A 61 -26.12 -16.39 0.12
C GLU A 61 -26.60 -16.04 -1.30
N SER A 62 -27.91 -16.19 -1.54
CA SER A 62 -28.54 -15.88 -2.83
C SER A 62 -28.99 -14.42 -2.95
N MET A 63 -28.81 -13.59 -1.91
CA MET A 63 -29.18 -12.18 -1.95
C MET A 63 -28.05 -11.32 -2.51
N GLU A 64 -28.44 -10.23 -3.14
CA GLU A 64 -27.52 -9.14 -3.44
C GLU A 64 -27.38 -8.21 -2.23
N ASN A 65 -26.38 -7.34 -2.26
CA ASN A 65 -26.26 -6.32 -1.22
C ASN A 65 -27.42 -5.33 -1.36
N VAL A 66 -28.01 -4.91 -0.23
CA VAL A 66 -29.15 -3.98 -0.27
C VAL A 66 -28.64 -2.56 -0.39
N ASP A 67 -29.16 -1.82 -1.35
CA ASP A 67 -28.80 -0.44 -1.60
C ASP A 67 -29.82 0.52 -0.97
N ASP A 68 -29.32 1.52 -0.24
CA ASP A 68 -30.14 2.53 0.45
C ASP A 68 -29.48 3.90 0.28
N GLY A 69 -29.86 4.62 -0.77
CA GLY A 69 -29.28 5.92 -1.12
C GLY A 69 -27.76 5.86 -1.26
N ASP A 70 -27.05 6.56 -0.37
CA ASP A 70 -25.59 6.69 -0.33
C ASP A 70 -24.86 5.57 0.42
N ARG A 71 -25.57 4.55 0.89
CA ARG A 71 -24.99 3.38 1.56
C ARG A 71 -25.49 2.08 0.95
N THR A 72 -24.74 1.02 1.20
CA THR A 72 -25.04 -0.35 0.78
C THR A 72 -24.87 -1.26 1.98
N PHE A 73 -25.80 -2.18 2.22
CA PHE A 73 -25.71 -3.19 3.27
C PHE A 73 -25.02 -4.44 2.73
N CYS A 74 -23.88 -4.78 3.31
CA CYS A 74 -23.19 -6.02 2.98
C CYS A 74 -23.85 -7.19 3.69
N ILE A 75 -24.57 -8.02 2.94
CA ILE A 75 -25.28 -9.20 3.46
C ILE A 75 -24.35 -10.27 4.07
N ARG A 76 -23.07 -10.29 3.70
CA ARG A 76 -22.07 -11.24 4.24
C ARG A 76 -21.49 -10.78 5.57
N CYS A 77 -21.26 -9.48 5.72
CA CYS A 77 -20.68 -8.91 6.93
C CYS A 77 -21.76 -8.44 7.92
N LEU A 78 -22.99 -8.28 7.45
CA LEU A 78 -24.13 -7.64 8.12
C LEU A 78 -23.80 -6.20 8.55
N VAL A 79 -23.21 -5.42 7.64
CA VAL A 79 -22.83 -4.02 7.89
C VAL A 79 -23.20 -3.11 6.73
N TRP A 80 -23.70 -1.93 7.05
CA TRP A 80 -23.78 -0.77 6.18
C TRP A 80 -22.39 -0.24 5.86
N ARG A 81 -22.20 0.13 4.60
CA ARG A 81 -21.00 0.78 4.08
C ARG A 81 -21.39 1.94 3.17
N PRO A 82 -20.68 3.07 3.16
CA PRO A 82 -20.93 4.13 2.21
C PRO A 82 -20.58 3.67 0.78
N LYS A 83 -21.43 4.01 -0.20
CA LYS A 83 -21.24 3.70 -1.62
C LYS A 83 -20.10 4.49 -2.22
N ARG A 84 -20.14 5.81 -2.04
CA ARG A 84 -19.09 6.71 -2.48
C ARG A 84 -18.32 7.17 -1.27
N GLN A 85 -17.01 7.00 -1.34
CA GLN A 85 -16.09 7.67 -0.45
C GLN A 85 -15.39 8.72 -1.27
N VAL A 86 -15.92 9.95 -1.18
CA VAL A 86 -15.18 11.10 -1.68
C VAL A 86 -13.81 11.07 -1.01
N PRO A 87 -12.72 11.29 -1.75
CA PRO A 87 -11.44 11.52 -1.11
C PRO A 87 -11.72 12.66 -0.14
N MET A 88 -11.53 12.40 1.15
CA MET A 88 -11.20 13.46 2.08
C MET A 88 -9.86 13.96 1.56
N LEU A 89 -9.90 14.78 0.50
CA LEU A 89 -8.79 15.59 0.04
C LEU A 89 -8.46 16.34 1.31
N SER A 90 -7.46 15.84 2.03
CA SER A 90 -7.33 16.16 3.45
C SER A 90 -7.36 17.68 3.53
N SER A 91 -7.93 18.26 4.59
CA SER A 91 -7.99 19.72 4.72
C SER A 91 -6.63 20.39 4.48
N ARG A 92 -5.51 19.63 4.56
CA ARG A 92 -4.14 19.99 4.19
C ARG A 92 -3.83 20.11 2.68
N VAL A 93 -4.46 19.33 1.81
CA VAL A 93 -4.29 19.44 0.34
C VAL A 93 -5.24 20.52 -0.22
N ALA A 94 -6.40 20.71 0.39
CA ALA A 94 -7.33 21.78 0.02
C ALA A 94 -6.71 23.19 0.19
N SER A 95 -5.73 23.34 1.09
CA SER A 95 -4.98 24.59 1.29
C SER A 95 -3.78 24.77 0.35
N LEU A 96 -3.44 23.79 -0.50
CA LEU A 96 -2.32 23.91 -1.44
C LEU A 96 -2.70 24.73 -2.68
N PRO A 97 -1.72 25.32 -3.40
CA PRO A 97 -1.97 25.95 -4.69
C PRO A 97 -2.59 24.99 -5.71
N ARG A 98 -3.45 25.49 -6.58
CA ARG A 98 -4.24 24.69 -7.54
C ARG A 98 -3.39 23.78 -8.43
N ALA A 99 -2.17 24.20 -8.78
CA ALA A 99 -1.22 23.38 -9.52
C ALA A 99 -0.79 22.11 -8.75
N LEU A 100 -0.47 22.24 -7.45
CA LEU A 100 -0.16 21.07 -6.61
C LEU A 100 -1.40 20.21 -6.36
N GLN A 101 -2.58 20.82 -6.17
CA GLN A 101 -3.82 20.04 -6.03
C GLN A 101 -4.10 19.16 -7.25
N LEU A 102 -3.91 19.70 -8.46
CA LEU A 102 -4.06 18.95 -9.71
C LEU A 102 -3.01 17.84 -9.85
N PHE A 103 -1.76 18.12 -9.48
CA PHE A 103 -0.70 17.13 -9.45
C PHE A 103 -1.03 15.96 -8.51
N PHE A 104 -1.41 16.24 -7.26
CA PHE A 104 -1.80 15.21 -6.30
C PHE A 104 -3.05 14.44 -6.73
N ARG A 105 -4.02 15.09 -7.40
CA ARG A 105 -5.20 14.41 -7.97
C ARG A 105 -4.87 13.45 -9.11
N GLN A 106 -3.76 13.66 -9.81
CA GLN A 106 -3.30 12.79 -10.89
C GLN A 106 -2.47 11.59 -10.40
N LEU A 107 -2.07 11.58 -9.12
CA LEU A 107 -1.33 10.45 -8.56
C LEU A 107 -2.23 9.21 -8.41
N PRO A 108 -1.67 8.01 -8.63
CA PRO A 108 -2.37 6.76 -8.32
C PRO A 108 -2.76 6.73 -6.84
N GLY A 109 -4.03 6.44 -6.55
CA GLY A 109 -4.59 6.43 -5.18
C GLY A 109 -5.37 7.68 -4.76
N CYS A 110 -5.56 8.67 -5.65
CA CYS A 110 -6.38 9.87 -5.40
C CYS A 110 -7.79 9.82 -6.02
N LYS A 111 -8.24 8.64 -6.45
CA LYS A 111 -9.58 8.43 -7.03
C LYS A 111 -10.64 8.34 -5.94
N GLU A 112 -11.90 8.62 -6.30
CA GLU A 112 -13.05 8.26 -5.47
C GLU A 112 -12.94 6.77 -5.12
N GLY A 113 -13.01 6.48 -3.83
CA GLY A 113 -12.94 5.11 -3.34
C GLY A 113 -14.32 4.53 -3.14
N SER A 114 -14.42 3.22 -3.28
CA SER A 114 -15.59 2.44 -2.90
C SER A 114 -15.22 1.48 -1.77
N CYS A 115 -16.21 1.16 -0.94
CA CYS A 115 -16.05 0.12 0.07
C CYS A 115 -16.28 -1.25 -0.57
N HIS A 116 -15.39 -2.20 -0.35
CA HIS A 116 -15.54 -3.57 -0.86
C HIS A 116 -15.50 -4.60 0.27
N HIS A 117 -16.20 -5.71 0.07
CA HIS A 117 -16.07 -6.90 0.90
C HIS A 117 -14.90 -7.73 0.37
N CYS A 118 -13.85 -7.86 1.17
CA CYS A 118 -12.75 -8.77 0.85
C CYS A 118 -13.15 -10.17 1.30
N ARG A 119 -13.37 -11.07 0.33
CA ARG A 119 -13.71 -12.48 0.59
C ARG A 119 -12.58 -13.20 1.34
N THR A 120 -11.32 -12.94 0.99
CA THR A 120 -10.17 -13.58 1.65
C THR A 120 -10.09 -13.24 3.14
N CYS A 121 -10.36 -11.98 3.49
CA CYS A 121 -10.29 -11.51 4.88
C CYS A 121 -11.63 -11.52 5.62
N ASN A 122 -12.73 -11.90 4.94
CA ASN A 122 -14.12 -11.88 5.40
C ASN A 122 -14.52 -10.59 6.13
N ARG A 123 -14.17 -9.44 5.54
CA ARG A 123 -14.47 -8.12 6.13
C ARG A 123 -14.69 -7.06 5.05
N CYS A 124 -15.47 -6.03 5.39
CA CYS A 124 -15.61 -4.85 4.55
C CYS A 124 -14.50 -3.86 4.85
N VAL A 125 -13.92 -3.26 3.81
CA VAL A 125 -12.80 -2.31 3.90
C VAL A 125 -13.14 -1.06 3.09
N ARG A 126 -12.86 0.11 3.67
CA ARG A 126 -13.00 1.45 3.07
C ARG A 126 -11.86 1.69 2.08
N TYR A 127 -12.10 2.45 1.00
CA TYR A 127 -11.11 2.76 -0.03
C TYR A 127 -10.32 1.50 -0.47
N PHE A 128 -11.04 0.40 -0.67
CA PHE A 128 -10.41 -0.89 -0.91
C PHE A 128 -9.81 -0.92 -2.32
N ASP A 129 -8.53 -1.23 -2.41
CA ASP A 129 -7.86 -1.44 -3.69
C ASP A 129 -7.83 -2.94 -4.00
N HIS A 130 -7.09 -3.71 -3.20
CA HIS A 130 -7.00 -5.16 -3.38
C HIS A 130 -6.62 -5.88 -2.09
N HIS A 131 -6.72 -7.21 -2.11
CA HIS A 131 -6.04 -8.06 -1.12
C HIS A 131 -4.69 -8.47 -1.68
N CYS A 132 -3.60 -8.07 -1.03
CA CYS A 132 -2.27 -8.45 -1.45
C CYS A 132 -1.91 -9.81 -0.86
N GLY A 133 -1.76 -10.82 -1.71
CA GLY A 133 -1.34 -12.16 -1.28
C GLY A 133 0.08 -12.21 -0.72
N VAL A 134 0.96 -11.28 -1.15
CA VAL A 134 2.34 -11.19 -0.65
C VAL A 134 2.37 -10.73 0.82
N PHE A 135 1.59 -9.69 1.14
CA PHE A 135 1.53 -9.14 2.50
C PHE A 135 0.47 -9.82 3.38
N GLY A 136 -0.41 -10.64 2.80
CA GLY A 136 -1.54 -11.29 3.50
C GLY A 136 -2.55 -10.30 4.07
N ARG A 137 -2.62 -9.07 3.53
CA ARG A 137 -3.46 -7.97 4.04
C ARG A 137 -4.23 -7.28 2.92
N CYS A 138 -5.34 -6.64 3.28
CA CYS A 138 -5.99 -5.68 2.40
C CYS A 138 -5.13 -4.43 2.27
N ILE A 139 -4.95 -3.95 1.05
CA ILE A 139 -4.32 -2.67 0.74
C ILE A 139 -5.45 -1.71 0.40
N ALA A 140 -5.48 -0.59 1.12
CA ALA A 140 -6.59 0.32 1.10
C ALA A 140 -6.22 1.70 1.67
N GLY A 141 -7.04 2.68 1.32
CA GLY A 141 -6.82 4.08 1.63
C GLY A 141 -6.51 4.91 0.39
N THR A 142 -6.29 6.20 0.61
CA THR A 142 -5.88 7.13 -0.45
C THR A 142 -4.36 7.25 -0.49
N CYS A 143 -3.81 7.98 -1.47
CA CYS A 143 -2.36 8.22 -1.55
C CYS A 143 -1.74 8.83 -0.28
N CYS A 144 -2.55 9.37 0.64
CA CYS A 144 -2.11 9.97 1.90
C CYS A 144 -2.84 9.42 3.14
N SER A 145 -3.60 8.33 3.04
CA SER A 145 -4.34 7.77 4.18
C SER A 145 -4.40 6.25 4.14
N GLY A 146 -4.64 5.62 5.30
CA GLY A 146 -4.61 4.16 5.42
C GLY A 146 -3.20 3.59 5.24
N ASN A 147 -3.11 2.35 4.75
CA ASN A 147 -1.83 1.69 4.52
C ASN A 147 -1.28 1.88 3.09
N MET A 148 -2.07 2.48 2.20
CA MET A 148 -1.71 2.75 0.81
C MET A 148 -0.39 3.56 0.64
N PRO A 149 -0.10 4.62 1.41
CA PRO A 149 1.16 5.37 1.26
C PRO A 149 2.39 4.50 1.51
N PHE A 150 2.32 3.62 2.51
CA PHE A 150 3.41 2.71 2.85
C PHE A 150 3.57 1.60 1.82
N PHE A 151 2.45 1.13 1.24
CA PHE A 151 2.47 0.19 0.11
C PHE A 151 3.15 0.79 -1.13
N LEU A 152 2.84 2.04 -1.48
CA LEU A 152 3.51 2.73 -2.58
C LEU A 152 4.99 2.97 -2.29
N LEU A 153 5.30 3.37 -1.06
CA LEU A 153 6.68 3.66 -0.65
C LEU A 153 7.56 2.40 -0.63
N ILE A 154 7.06 1.25 -0.15
CA ILE A 154 7.85 0.00 -0.15
C ILE A 154 8.13 -0.51 -1.57
N ILE A 155 7.20 -0.33 -2.50
CA ILE A 155 7.42 -0.63 -3.93
C ILE A 155 8.51 0.29 -4.48
N PHE A 156 8.43 1.60 -4.22
CA PHE A 156 9.46 2.55 -4.63
C PHE A 156 10.84 2.20 -4.05
N MET A 157 10.91 1.87 -2.75
CA MET A 157 12.15 1.46 -2.09
C MET A 157 12.73 0.16 -2.68
N SER A 158 11.89 -0.72 -3.24
CA SER A 158 12.36 -1.92 -3.94
C SER A 158 13.17 -1.55 -5.20
N PHE A 159 12.74 -0.54 -5.97
CA PHE A 159 13.48 -0.04 -7.11
C PHE A 159 14.76 0.70 -6.70
N VAL A 160 14.67 1.56 -5.69
CA VAL A 160 15.84 2.30 -5.17
C VAL A 160 16.90 1.33 -4.66
N GLY A 161 16.54 0.38 -3.79
CA GLY A 161 17.48 -0.60 -3.24
C GLY A 161 18.11 -1.52 -4.29
N THR A 162 17.34 -1.90 -5.32
CA THR A 162 17.88 -2.62 -6.48
C THR A 162 18.91 -1.75 -7.21
N GLY A 163 18.58 -0.48 -7.47
CA GLY A 163 19.49 0.48 -8.10
C GLY A 163 20.79 0.68 -7.31
N THR A 164 20.69 0.89 -6.00
CA THR A 164 21.85 1.05 -5.10
C THR A 164 22.74 -0.19 -5.11
N THR A 165 22.14 -1.38 -5.09
CA THR A 165 22.88 -2.66 -5.15
C THR A 165 23.60 -2.83 -6.48
N LEU A 166 22.93 -2.54 -7.60
CA LEU A 166 23.53 -2.60 -8.94
C LEU A 166 24.68 -1.60 -9.10
N ALA A 167 24.52 -0.38 -8.59
CA ALA A 167 25.56 0.63 -8.59
C ALA A 167 26.78 0.20 -7.75
N CYS A 168 26.55 -0.38 -6.58
CA CYS A 168 27.61 -0.94 -5.74
C CYS A 168 28.40 -2.04 -6.48
N LEU A 169 27.69 -2.96 -7.12
CA LEU A 169 28.28 -4.04 -7.91
C LEU A 169 29.10 -3.50 -9.09
N ALA A 170 28.55 -2.54 -9.84
CA ALA A 170 29.21 -1.93 -10.98
C ALA A 170 30.51 -1.20 -10.58
N THR A 171 30.49 -0.44 -9.48
CA THR A 171 31.68 0.24 -8.95
C THR A 171 32.72 -0.76 -8.47
N SER A 172 32.29 -1.82 -7.77
CA SER A 172 33.19 -2.88 -7.30
C SER A 172 33.89 -3.60 -8.46
N LEU A 173 33.14 -3.94 -9.51
CA LEU A 173 33.66 -4.55 -10.73
C LEU A 173 34.63 -3.61 -11.46
N SER A 174 34.27 -2.33 -11.61
CA SER A 174 35.11 -1.32 -12.26
C SER A 174 36.45 -1.17 -11.54
N ASN A 175 36.43 -1.08 -10.20
CA ASN A 175 37.66 -1.02 -9.39
C ASN A 175 38.48 -2.29 -9.52
N ARG A 176 37.85 -3.47 -9.66
CA ARG A 176 38.56 -4.75 -9.83
C ARG A 176 39.24 -4.82 -11.20
N ILE A 177 38.55 -4.42 -12.28
CA ILE A 177 39.11 -4.36 -13.62
C ILE A 177 40.30 -3.40 -13.66
N ALA A 178 40.16 -2.20 -13.09
CA ALA A 178 41.25 -1.23 -13.01
C ALA A 178 42.48 -1.78 -12.27
N SER A 179 42.26 -2.46 -11.14
CA SER A 179 43.33 -3.11 -10.38
C SER A 179 44.04 -4.21 -11.17
N LEU A 180 43.30 -5.05 -11.89
CA LEU A 180 43.89 -6.11 -12.72
C LEU A 180 44.73 -5.52 -13.86
N ARG A 181 44.23 -4.47 -14.53
CA ARG A 181 44.97 -3.78 -15.59
C ARG A 181 46.30 -3.21 -15.08
N ALA A 182 46.30 -2.62 -13.88
CA ALA A 182 47.51 -2.08 -13.27
C ALA A 182 48.55 -3.17 -12.93
N THR A 183 48.11 -4.35 -12.48
CA THR A 183 49.01 -5.48 -12.22
C THR A 183 49.64 -6.03 -13.49
N THR A 184 48.89 -6.16 -14.59
CA THR A 184 49.42 -6.65 -15.87
C THR A 184 50.50 -5.73 -16.44
N THR A 185 50.35 -4.41 -16.31
CA THR A 185 51.36 -3.45 -16.79
C THR A 185 52.64 -3.41 -15.96
N ALA A 186 52.62 -3.96 -14.74
CA ALA A 186 53.75 -3.92 -13.81
C ALA A 186 54.70 -5.12 -13.93
N VAL A 187 54.38 -6.13 -14.74
CA VAL A 187 55.28 -7.26 -15.00
C VAL A 187 56.32 -6.82 -16.03
N PRO A 188 57.62 -6.67 -15.67
CA PRO A 188 58.65 -6.30 -16.61
C PRO A 188 58.82 -7.43 -17.64
N GLY A 189 58.90 -7.09 -18.92
CA GLY A 189 59.29 -8.04 -19.96
C GLY A 189 60.67 -8.59 -19.64
N GLY A 190 60.76 -9.91 -19.41
CA GLY A 190 62.03 -10.64 -19.40
C GLY A 190 62.62 -10.72 -20.80
#